data_AF-A0A962SFV1-F1
#
_entry.id   AF-A0A962SFV1-F1
#
_cell.length_a   1.000
_cell.length_b   1.000
_cell.length_c   1.000
_cell.angle_alpha   90.00
_cell.angle_beta   90.00
_cell.angle_gamma   90.00
#
_symmetry.space_group_name_H-M   'P 1'
#
loop_
_entity.id
_entity.type
_entity.pdbx_description
1 polymer ?
#
loop_
_entity_poly.entity_id
_entity_poly.type
_entity_poly.pdbx_seq_one_letter_code
_entity_poly.pdbx_strand_id
1 'polypeptide(L)'
;MGRIIEINGPIVSLSLPDSLIGEQVRIGRLGLVGEIISRDGEQALAQVYENTDGLQAGEEAIGLGYPLSVELGPGLLGGIFDGVQRPLDALRSKSGDRIARGIAIASLDREKNWHFEPNPQLEAGAILQGGAVLGSVQETDSISHRILLPPLVSGELLSLASAGEYRIEEPVAHLRNDDGEVLKIPLFHRWPVRTPRPFKQRDHAVHPLLTGQRILDTFYPLLKGGKAAIPGPFGAGKTMLQQQIARWCNAEIVIYVGCGERGNELTDVLEFMPELTDPHSGRPLMERTLLVANTSNMPVVAREASIYVGITIAEYFRDQGYDVVLVADSTSRWAEALREVAGRLGQM
;
A
#
# COMPACT_ATOMS: atom_id res chain seq x y z
N MET A 1 23.54 -12.94 4.81
CA MET A 1 22.76 -14.19 4.92
C MET A 1 22.93 -14.73 6.32
N GLY A 2 21.85 -15.23 6.91
CA GLY A 2 21.77 -15.64 8.30
C GLY A 2 21.04 -16.97 8.45
N ARG A 3 20.74 -17.35 9.69
CA ARG A 3 20.01 -18.60 10.01
C ARG A 3 19.01 -18.43 11.13
N ILE A 4 17.98 -19.27 11.14
CA ILE A 4 17.02 -19.38 12.24
C ILE A 4 17.71 -20.00 13.46
N ILE A 5 17.62 -19.33 14.61
CA ILE A 5 18.09 -19.82 15.92
C ILE A 5 16.94 -20.51 16.65
N GLU A 6 15.82 -19.80 16.79
CA GLU A 6 14.67 -20.22 17.58
C GLU A 6 13.37 -19.71 16.95
N ILE A 7 12.28 -20.47 17.12
CA ILE A 7 10.94 -20.12 16.63
C ILE A 7 9.99 -20.13 17.83
N ASN A 8 9.41 -18.99 18.15
CA ASN A 8 8.43 -18.82 19.22
C ASN A 8 7.15 -18.18 18.66
N GLY A 9 6.25 -19.04 18.18
CA GLY A 9 5.06 -18.61 17.46
C GLY A 9 5.43 -17.71 16.26
N PRO A 10 4.88 -16.49 16.14
CA PRO A 10 5.18 -15.60 15.03
C PRO A 10 6.50 -14.83 15.17
N ILE A 11 7.21 -14.98 16.30
CA ILE A 11 8.52 -14.36 16.52
C ILE A 11 9.60 -15.41 16.25
N VAL A 12 10.58 -15.05 15.42
CA VAL A 12 11.68 -15.91 15.03
C VAL A 12 12.99 -15.21 15.36
N SER A 13 13.83 -15.86 16.16
CA SER A 13 15.18 -15.41 16.46
C SER A 13 16.11 -15.81 15.32
N LEU A 14 16.85 -14.86 14.78
CA LEU A 14 17.74 -15.02 13.64
C LEU A 14 19.17 -14.66 14.04
N SER A 15 20.15 -15.40 13.54
CA SER A 15 21.55 -14.95 13.47
C SER A 15 21.69 -14.17 12.17
N LEU A 16 21.66 -12.84 12.24
CA LEU A 16 21.65 -11.95 11.08
C LEU A 16 22.29 -10.58 11.44
N PRO A 17 23.64 -10.50 11.48
CA PRO A 17 24.36 -9.37 12.07
C PRO A 17 24.17 -8.03 11.35
N ASP A 18 24.09 -8.05 10.01
CA ASP A 18 23.99 -6.83 9.19
C ASP A 18 22.56 -6.29 9.07
N SER A 19 21.60 -6.87 9.80
CA SER A 19 20.21 -6.45 9.72
C SER A 19 19.94 -5.14 10.45
N LEU A 20 19.00 -4.37 9.89
CA LEU A 20 18.49 -3.14 10.47
C LEU A 20 17.13 -3.36 11.12
N ILE A 21 16.84 -2.62 12.19
CA ILE A 21 15.48 -2.58 12.76
C ILE A 21 14.52 -2.01 11.72
N GLY A 22 13.39 -2.68 11.53
CA GLY A 22 12.39 -2.40 10.50
C GLY A 22 12.67 -3.05 9.16
N GLU A 23 13.82 -3.69 8.94
CA GLU A 23 14.17 -4.34 7.68
C GLU A 23 13.29 -5.58 7.44
N GLN A 24 12.85 -5.78 6.20
CA GLN A 24 12.20 -7.02 5.81
C GLN A 24 13.20 -8.17 5.71
N VAL A 25 12.75 -9.35 6.11
CA VAL A 25 13.51 -10.60 5.99
C VAL A 25 12.70 -11.68 5.30
N ARG A 26 13.41 -12.52 4.54
CA ARG A 26 12.89 -13.77 4.00
C ARG A 26 13.44 -14.93 4.82
N ILE A 27 12.56 -15.75 5.39
CA ILE A 27 12.87 -16.76 6.40
C ILE A 27 12.47 -18.15 5.92
N GLY A 28 13.41 -19.08 6.04
CA GLY A 28 13.23 -20.49 5.77
C GLY A 28 13.16 -20.85 4.29
N ARG A 29 13.06 -22.16 4.03
CA ARG A 29 12.89 -22.72 2.67
C ARG A 29 11.56 -22.32 2.04
N LEU A 30 10.55 -22.11 2.89
CA LEU A 30 9.25 -21.59 2.47
C LEU A 30 9.35 -20.13 2.02
N GLY A 31 10.40 -19.39 2.41
CA GLY A 31 10.57 -18.00 2.04
C GLY A 31 9.53 -17.07 2.67
N LEU A 32 9.14 -17.35 3.93
CA LEU A 32 8.16 -16.52 4.65
C LEU A 32 8.70 -15.11 4.83
N VAL A 33 7.84 -14.11 4.69
CA VAL A 33 8.24 -12.71 4.86
C VAL A 33 7.98 -12.27 6.30
N GLY A 34 8.96 -11.57 6.88
CA GLY A 34 8.83 -10.92 8.18
C GLY A 34 9.57 -9.59 8.24
N GLU A 35 9.58 -8.96 9.40
CA GLU A 35 10.22 -7.69 9.69
C GLU A 35 11.05 -7.78 10.97
N ILE A 36 12.24 -7.19 10.97
CA ILE A 36 13.13 -7.16 12.12
C ILE A 36 12.61 -6.15 13.13
N ILE A 37 12.25 -6.60 14.33
CA ILE A 37 11.65 -5.75 15.38
C ILE A 37 12.66 -5.33 16.45
N SER A 38 13.72 -6.11 16.65
CA SER A 38 14.81 -5.77 17.57
C SER A 38 16.10 -6.50 17.20
N ARG A 39 17.22 -6.01 17.74
CA ARG A 39 18.55 -6.57 17.51
C ARG A 39 19.35 -6.58 18.81
N ASP A 40 20.09 -7.66 19.02
CA ASP A 40 21.07 -7.81 20.09
C ASP A 40 22.35 -8.43 19.51
N GLY A 41 23.39 -7.60 19.36
CA GLY A 41 24.65 -7.99 18.73
C GLY A 41 24.44 -8.57 17.31
N GLU A 42 24.80 -9.84 17.14
CA GLU A 42 24.65 -10.58 15.88
C GLU A 42 23.28 -11.24 15.70
N GLN A 43 22.42 -11.17 16.71
CA GLN A 43 21.08 -11.74 16.69
C GLN A 43 20.03 -10.67 16.44
N ALA A 44 18.98 -11.06 15.75
CA ALA A 44 17.83 -10.21 15.48
C ALA A 44 16.54 -10.99 15.73
N LEU A 45 15.54 -10.31 16.27
CA LEU A 45 14.19 -10.85 16.37
C LEU A 45 13.41 -10.38 15.15
N ALA A 46 12.86 -11.33 14.41
CA ALA A 46 11.96 -11.07 13.30
C ALA A 46 10.53 -11.46 13.67
N GLN A 47 9.59 -10.63 13.26
CA GLN A 47 8.18 -10.92 13.34
C GLN A 47 7.66 -11.31 11.95
N VAL A 48 7.12 -12.52 11.83
CA VAL A 48 6.69 -13.09 10.55
C VAL A 48 5.24 -12.70 10.23
N TYR A 49 4.97 -12.27 9.00
CA TYR A 49 3.63 -11.88 8.53
C TYR A 49 2.75 -13.07 8.14
N GLU A 50 3.27 -14.29 8.28
CA GLU A 50 2.66 -15.56 7.91
C GLU A 50 2.79 -16.55 9.08
N ASN A 51 2.00 -17.62 9.08
CA ASN A 51 2.11 -18.67 10.08
C ASN A 51 3.46 -19.42 9.91
N THR A 52 4.19 -19.58 11.00
CA THR A 52 5.55 -20.14 11.09
C THR A 52 5.62 -21.68 11.17
N ASP A 53 4.47 -22.38 11.16
CA ASP A 53 4.41 -23.84 11.28
C ASP A 53 5.22 -24.53 10.17
N GLY A 54 6.17 -25.36 10.54
CA GLY A 54 7.03 -26.08 9.59
C GLY A 54 8.32 -25.36 9.24
N LEU A 55 8.57 -24.14 9.74
CA LEU A 55 9.92 -23.61 9.84
C LEU A 55 10.74 -24.47 10.83
N GLN A 56 12.04 -24.63 10.55
CA GLN A 56 12.97 -25.34 11.42
C GLN A 56 14.17 -24.47 11.79
N ALA A 57 14.69 -24.68 13.01
CA ALA A 57 15.95 -24.07 13.41
C ALA A 57 17.08 -24.50 12.45
N GLY A 58 17.97 -23.56 12.14
CA GLY A 58 19.07 -23.74 11.19
C GLY A 58 18.73 -23.45 9.73
N GLU A 59 17.45 -23.25 9.37
CA GLU A 59 17.09 -22.80 8.01
C GLU A 59 17.61 -21.39 7.72
N GLU A 60 17.73 -21.06 6.43
CA GLU A 60 18.29 -19.79 5.97
C GLU A 60 17.38 -18.60 6.30
N ALA A 61 17.99 -17.46 6.62
CA ALA A 61 17.29 -16.17 6.70
C ALA A 61 18.06 -15.11 5.91
N ILE A 62 17.36 -14.30 5.12
CA ILE A 62 17.95 -13.32 4.21
C ILE A 62 17.33 -11.95 4.51
N GLY A 63 18.16 -10.99 4.92
CA GLY A 63 17.81 -9.58 4.96
C GLY A 63 17.61 -9.02 3.55
N LEU A 64 16.50 -8.30 3.34
CA LEU A 64 16.17 -7.69 2.06
C LEU A 64 16.77 -6.29 1.91
N GLY A 65 17.33 -5.71 2.98
CA GLY A 65 17.98 -4.40 2.98
C GLY A 65 17.04 -3.20 2.90
N TYR A 66 15.72 -3.42 2.98
CA TYR A 66 14.71 -2.36 2.96
C TYR A 66 13.55 -2.69 3.90
N PRO A 67 12.86 -1.68 4.46
CA PRO A 67 11.76 -1.90 5.38
C PRO A 67 10.48 -2.37 4.70
N LEU A 68 9.43 -2.66 5.47
CA LEU A 68 8.10 -2.90 4.89
C LEU A 68 7.71 -1.74 3.97
N SER A 69 7.60 -2.03 2.67
CA SER A 69 7.44 -1.04 1.61
C SER A 69 6.39 -1.52 0.62
N VAL A 70 5.68 -0.55 0.05
CA VAL A 70 4.69 -0.78 -1.02
C VAL A 70 5.24 -0.28 -2.34
N GLU A 71 4.83 -0.95 -3.42
CA GLU A 71 5.07 -0.53 -4.80
C GLU A 71 3.98 0.46 -5.23
N LEU A 72 4.38 1.64 -5.70
CA LEU A 72 3.52 2.75 -6.06
C LEU A 72 3.70 3.04 -7.55
N GLY A 73 2.65 2.82 -8.34
CA GLY A 73 2.66 2.99 -9.81
C GLY A 73 1.34 2.53 -10.43
N PRO A 74 1.23 2.52 -11.77
CA PRO A 74 0.04 2.04 -12.47
C PRO A 74 -0.28 0.57 -12.16
N GLY A 75 -1.56 0.22 -12.04
CA GLY A 75 -2.05 -1.12 -11.70
C GLY A 75 -2.52 -1.28 -10.26
N LEU A 76 -2.66 -0.18 -9.52
CA LEU A 76 -3.23 -0.15 -8.18
C LEU A 76 -4.76 -0.07 -8.24
N LEU A 77 -5.32 0.83 -9.04
CA LEU A 77 -6.77 1.05 -9.10
C LEU A 77 -7.50 -0.16 -9.68
N GLY A 78 -8.65 -0.47 -9.10
CA GLY A 78 -9.39 -1.71 -9.38
C GLY A 78 -8.83 -2.94 -8.66
N GLY A 79 -7.65 -2.84 -8.05
CA GLY A 79 -6.97 -3.94 -7.38
C GLY A 79 -7.52 -4.25 -5.99
N ILE A 80 -7.45 -5.54 -5.64
CA ILE A 80 -7.73 -6.06 -4.30
C ILE A 80 -6.45 -6.67 -3.75
N PHE A 81 -5.93 -6.09 -2.67
CA PHE A 81 -4.66 -6.46 -2.05
C PHE A 81 -4.85 -6.99 -0.64
N ASP A 82 -3.93 -7.82 -0.16
CA ASP A 82 -3.86 -8.15 1.27
C ASP A 82 -3.14 -7.09 2.11
N GLY A 83 -2.99 -7.34 3.42
CA GLY A 83 -2.34 -6.42 4.36
C GLY A 83 -0.86 -6.11 4.10
N VAL A 84 -0.21 -6.79 3.15
CA VAL A 84 1.19 -6.58 2.73
C VAL A 84 1.31 -6.30 1.22
N GLN A 85 0.21 -5.86 0.59
CA GLN A 85 0.14 -5.47 -0.82
C GLN A 85 0.38 -6.61 -1.83
N ARG A 86 -0.08 -7.83 -1.53
CA ARG A 86 -0.15 -8.93 -2.52
C ARG A 86 -1.53 -8.94 -3.18
N PRO A 87 -1.63 -8.92 -4.52
CA PRO A 87 -2.92 -8.96 -5.20
C PRO A 87 -3.63 -10.30 -4.99
N LEU A 88 -4.86 -10.26 -4.48
CA LEU A 88 -5.63 -11.46 -4.12
C LEU A 88 -5.97 -12.34 -5.32
N ASP A 89 -6.22 -11.74 -6.49
CA ASP A 89 -6.50 -12.51 -7.72
C ASP A 89 -5.28 -13.34 -8.15
N ALA A 90 -4.08 -12.74 -8.12
CA ALA A 90 -2.85 -13.45 -8.43
C ALA A 90 -2.52 -14.54 -7.38
N LEU A 91 -2.82 -14.28 -6.11
CA LEU A 91 -2.72 -15.29 -5.04
C LEU A 91 -3.64 -16.47 -5.35
N ARG A 92 -4.92 -16.20 -5.65
CA ARG A 92 -5.91 -17.21 -5.99
C ARG A 92 -5.50 -18.03 -7.21
N SER A 93 -4.96 -17.39 -8.25
CA SER A 93 -4.48 -18.11 -9.44
C SER A 93 -3.33 -19.08 -9.13
N LYS A 94 -2.48 -18.78 -8.14
CA LYS A 94 -1.35 -19.63 -7.75
C LYS A 94 -1.70 -20.70 -6.70
N SER A 95 -2.57 -20.41 -5.75
CA SER A 95 -2.84 -21.28 -4.59
C SER A 95 -4.27 -21.78 -4.45
N GLY A 96 -5.18 -21.38 -5.35
CA GLY A 96 -6.59 -21.73 -5.28
C GLY A 96 -7.31 -21.00 -4.16
N ASP A 97 -8.29 -21.65 -3.54
CA ASP A 97 -9.21 -21.03 -2.55
C ASP A 97 -8.57 -20.76 -1.18
N ARG A 98 -7.31 -21.19 -0.96
CA ARG A 98 -6.56 -20.92 0.27
C ARG A 98 -5.28 -20.18 -0.07
N ILE A 99 -4.93 -19.18 0.73
CA ILE A 99 -3.64 -18.48 0.61
C ILE A 99 -2.56 -19.42 1.14
N ALA A 100 -1.75 -19.98 0.24
CA ALA A 100 -0.61 -20.79 0.66
C ALA A 100 0.52 -19.89 1.15
N ARG A 101 1.38 -20.46 2.01
CA ARG A 101 2.44 -19.72 2.70
C ARG A 101 3.67 -19.58 1.82
N GLY A 102 4.39 -18.47 1.98
CA GLY A 102 5.67 -18.27 1.30
C GLY A 102 5.55 -18.00 -0.20
N ILE A 103 4.34 -17.65 -0.67
CA ILE A 103 4.15 -17.28 -2.07
C ILE A 103 4.67 -15.87 -2.29
N ALA A 104 5.72 -15.77 -3.11
CA ALA A 104 6.18 -14.52 -3.67
C ALA A 104 5.31 -14.13 -4.88
N ILE A 105 4.61 -12.99 -4.76
CA ILE A 105 3.85 -12.35 -5.82
C ILE A 105 4.27 -10.88 -5.87
N ALA A 106 4.53 -10.37 -7.08
CA ALA A 106 4.77 -8.95 -7.28
C ALA A 106 3.48 -8.17 -7.03
N SER A 107 3.60 -7.02 -6.36
CA SER A 107 2.44 -6.19 -6.03
C SER A 107 1.76 -5.63 -7.28
N LEU A 108 2.55 -5.25 -8.28
CA LEU A 108 2.07 -4.74 -9.57
C LEU A 108 2.43 -5.72 -10.69
N ASP A 109 1.52 -5.88 -11.65
CA ASP A 109 1.72 -6.79 -12.79
C ASP A 109 2.93 -6.37 -13.63
N ARG A 110 3.89 -7.29 -13.79
CA ARG A 110 5.14 -7.07 -14.54
C ARG A 110 5.01 -7.31 -16.04
N GLU A 111 3.98 -8.04 -16.45
CA GLU A 111 3.76 -8.39 -17.85
C GLU A 111 2.80 -7.42 -18.55
N LYS A 112 2.02 -6.65 -17.78
CA LYS A 112 1.13 -5.62 -18.33
C LYS A 112 1.92 -4.44 -18.90
N ASN A 113 1.58 -4.08 -20.13
CA ASN A 113 2.05 -2.86 -20.78
C ASN A 113 1.13 -1.68 -20.45
N TRP A 114 1.74 -0.51 -20.34
CA TRP A 114 1.08 0.75 -20.07
C TRP A 114 1.47 1.77 -21.13
N HIS A 115 0.48 2.45 -21.70
CA HIS A 115 0.72 3.58 -22.60
C HIS A 115 1.20 4.79 -21.79
N PHE A 116 2.49 5.10 -21.87
CA PHE A 116 3.09 6.25 -21.25
C PHE A 116 3.06 7.45 -22.19
N GLU A 117 2.61 8.59 -21.70
CA GLU A 117 2.67 9.89 -22.36
C GLU A 117 3.64 10.80 -21.59
N PRO A 118 4.77 11.22 -22.19
CA PRO A 118 5.75 12.05 -21.51
C PRO A 118 5.23 13.47 -21.30
N ASN A 119 5.68 14.12 -20.22
CA ASN A 119 5.37 15.53 -19.98
C ASN A 119 6.08 16.41 -21.04
N PRO A 120 5.34 17.12 -21.91
CA PRO A 120 5.92 17.89 -23.01
C PRO A 120 6.72 19.12 -22.54
N GLN A 121 6.60 19.50 -21.26
CA GLN A 121 7.32 20.63 -20.68
C GLN A 121 8.74 20.25 -20.20
N LEU A 122 9.09 18.96 -20.23
CA LEU A 122 10.40 18.48 -19.79
C LEU A 122 11.34 18.26 -20.98
N GLU A 123 12.51 18.90 -20.90
CA GLU A 123 13.60 18.75 -21.86
C GLU A 123 14.86 18.21 -21.17
N ALA A 124 15.73 17.56 -21.94
CA ALA A 124 17.01 17.11 -21.42
C ALA A 124 17.84 18.30 -20.89
N GLY A 125 18.49 18.12 -19.74
CA GLY A 125 19.20 19.17 -19.00
C GLY A 125 18.35 19.86 -17.92
N ALA A 126 17.04 19.59 -17.84
CA ALA A 126 16.20 20.14 -16.78
C ALA A 126 16.60 19.58 -15.40
N ILE A 127 16.71 20.46 -14.40
CA ILE A 127 16.94 20.04 -13.00
C ILE A 127 15.60 19.70 -12.36
N LEU A 128 15.44 18.43 -11.98
CA LEU A 128 14.22 17.92 -11.37
C LEU A 128 14.41 17.64 -9.88
N GLN A 129 13.33 17.82 -9.13
CA GLN A 129 13.22 17.48 -7.73
C GLN A 129 12.10 16.45 -7.53
N GLY A 130 12.15 15.72 -6.42
CA GLY A 130 11.13 14.74 -6.06
C GLY A 130 9.71 15.32 -6.14
N GLY A 131 8.80 14.56 -6.73
CA GLY A 131 7.42 14.96 -7.02
C GLY A 131 7.23 15.66 -8.37
N ALA A 132 8.27 15.87 -9.18
CA ALA A 132 8.13 16.34 -10.55
C ALA A 132 7.32 15.33 -11.40
N VAL A 133 6.37 15.80 -12.21
CA VAL A 133 5.56 14.95 -13.11
C VAL A 133 6.37 14.63 -14.37
N LEU A 134 6.79 13.38 -14.52
CA LEU A 134 7.54 12.89 -15.67
C LEU A 134 6.63 12.65 -16.89
N GLY A 135 5.36 12.32 -16.64
CA GLY A 135 4.35 12.02 -17.63
C GLY A 135 3.13 11.40 -17.01
N SER A 136 2.30 10.75 -17.82
CA SER A 136 1.08 10.08 -17.37
C SER A 136 0.83 8.77 -18.08
N VAL A 137 0.04 7.91 -17.44
CA VAL A 137 -0.50 6.66 -17.96
C VAL A 137 -2.00 6.67 -17.72
N GLN A 138 -2.80 6.30 -18.71
CA GLN A 138 -4.22 6.06 -18.48
C GLN A 138 -4.38 4.72 -17.75
N GLU A 139 -4.56 4.75 -16.42
CA GLU A 139 -4.61 3.53 -15.60
C GLU A 139 -5.97 2.85 -15.68
N THR A 140 -7.00 3.67 -15.48
CA THR A 140 -8.38 3.27 -15.69
C THR A 140 -9.00 4.26 -16.64
N ASP A 141 -10.18 3.90 -17.08
CA ASP A 141 -10.96 4.61 -18.05
C ASP A 141 -11.52 5.94 -17.49
N SER A 142 -11.43 6.13 -16.16
CA SER A 142 -11.76 7.36 -15.44
C SER A 142 -10.53 8.14 -14.93
N ILE A 143 -9.39 7.48 -14.74
CA ILE A 143 -8.24 8.04 -14.00
C ILE A 143 -6.96 8.01 -14.84
N SER A 144 -6.39 9.21 -15.02
CA SER A 144 -5.06 9.43 -15.60
C SER A 144 -3.98 9.43 -14.51
N HIS A 145 -3.25 8.34 -14.38
CA HIS A 145 -2.18 8.17 -13.40
C HIS A 145 -0.96 9.02 -13.75
N ARG A 146 -0.57 9.95 -12.87
CA ARG A 146 0.61 10.80 -13.08
C ARG A 146 1.85 10.10 -12.54
N ILE A 147 2.86 9.93 -13.38
CA ILE A 147 4.14 9.33 -13.00
C ILE A 147 5.01 10.41 -12.39
N LEU A 148 5.20 10.34 -11.07
CA LEU A 148 5.99 11.30 -10.31
C LEU A 148 7.41 10.79 -10.11
N LEU A 149 8.39 11.69 -10.16
CA LEU A 149 9.73 11.40 -9.70
C LEU A 149 9.69 11.06 -8.20
N PRO A 150 10.32 9.96 -7.73
CA PRO A 150 10.27 9.58 -6.33
C PRO A 150 10.76 10.71 -5.41
N PRO A 151 10.19 10.90 -4.21
CA PRO A 151 10.41 12.12 -3.43
C PRO A 151 11.85 12.40 -2.99
N LEU A 152 12.66 11.34 -2.82
CA LEU A 152 14.05 11.44 -2.38
C LEU A 152 15.04 11.46 -3.56
N VAL A 153 14.54 11.53 -4.79
CA VAL A 153 15.35 11.57 -6.00
C VAL A 153 15.33 12.98 -6.57
N SER A 154 16.52 13.52 -6.84
CA SER A 154 16.74 14.78 -7.54
C SER A 154 17.93 14.64 -8.47
N GLY A 155 17.97 15.48 -9.50
CA GLY A 155 19.08 15.48 -10.45
C GLY A 155 18.75 16.13 -11.79
N GLU A 156 19.73 16.09 -12.69
CA GLU A 156 19.60 16.55 -14.07
C GLU A 156 18.95 15.47 -14.94
N LEU A 157 17.88 15.81 -15.66
CA LEU A 157 17.21 14.91 -16.60
C LEU A 157 18.10 14.68 -17.84
N LEU A 158 18.57 13.45 -18.03
CA LEU A 158 19.39 13.08 -19.19
C LEU A 158 18.52 12.69 -20.39
N SER A 159 17.47 11.92 -20.13
CA SER A 159 16.52 11.50 -21.15
C SER A 159 15.16 11.16 -20.55
N LEU A 160 14.13 11.38 -21.35
CA LEU A 160 12.74 10.99 -21.08
C LEU A 160 12.26 10.14 -22.25
N ALA A 161 11.59 9.04 -21.96
CA ALA A 161 11.08 8.11 -22.95
C ALA A 161 9.98 8.76 -23.80
N SER A 162 9.91 8.38 -25.08
CA SER A 162 8.85 8.85 -25.98
C SER A 162 7.51 8.21 -25.63
N ALA A 163 6.41 8.78 -26.13
CA ALA A 163 5.09 8.15 -25.98
C ALA A 163 5.10 6.72 -26.55
N GLY A 164 4.51 5.76 -25.83
CA GLY A 164 4.54 4.36 -26.23
C GLY A 164 4.15 3.39 -25.11
N GLU A 165 4.22 2.10 -25.42
CA GLU A 165 3.93 1.02 -24.48
C GLU A 165 5.18 0.64 -23.69
N TYR A 166 5.06 0.64 -22.36
CA TYR A 166 6.14 0.23 -21.45
C TYR A 166 5.58 -0.67 -20.35
N ARG A 167 6.36 -1.68 -19.98
CA ARG A 167 6.15 -2.47 -18.77
C ARG A 167 6.54 -1.65 -17.56
N ILE A 168 6.05 -2.06 -16.40
CA ILE A 168 6.24 -1.28 -15.18
C ILE A 168 7.72 -1.13 -14.77
N GLU A 169 8.57 -2.12 -15.07
CA GLU A 169 10.01 -2.13 -14.76
C GLU A 169 10.88 -1.44 -15.83
N GLU A 170 10.32 -1.12 -17.00
CA GLU A 170 11.07 -0.45 -18.05
C GLU A 170 11.30 1.03 -17.67
N PRO A 171 12.54 1.54 -17.78
CA PRO A 171 12.84 2.90 -17.37
C PRO A 171 12.27 3.91 -18.37
N VAL A 172 11.46 4.83 -17.85
CA VAL A 172 10.87 5.95 -18.61
C VAL A 172 11.67 7.25 -18.49
N ALA A 173 12.57 7.36 -17.50
CA ALA A 173 13.49 8.50 -17.39
C ALA A 173 14.87 8.09 -16.89
N HIS A 174 15.89 8.83 -17.30
CA HIS A 174 17.25 8.73 -16.78
C HIS A 174 17.66 10.07 -16.16
N LEU A 175 18.11 10.05 -14.91
CA LEU A 175 18.58 11.24 -14.21
C LEU A 175 20.04 11.07 -13.79
N ARG A 176 20.80 12.15 -13.80
CA ARG A 176 22.11 12.23 -13.14
C ARG A 176 21.94 12.87 -11.78
N ASN A 177 22.24 12.14 -10.71
CA ASN A 177 22.20 12.68 -9.35
C ASN A 177 23.44 13.56 -9.08
N ASP A 178 23.47 14.19 -7.90
CA ASP A 178 24.57 15.07 -7.48
C ASP A 178 25.91 14.32 -7.34
N ASP A 179 25.88 13.00 -7.09
CA ASP A 179 27.05 12.12 -7.01
C ASP A 179 27.58 11.70 -8.40
N GLY A 180 26.89 12.09 -9.48
CA GLY A 180 27.25 11.76 -10.86
C GLY A 180 26.78 10.38 -11.35
N GLU A 181 26.06 9.63 -10.53
CA GLU A 181 25.44 8.35 -10.88
C GLU A 181 24.20 8.55 -11.77
N VAL A 182 24.01 7.64 -12.73
CA VAL A 182 22.84 7.64 -13.61
C VAL A 182 21.74 6.75 -13.03
N LEU A 183 20.70 7.38 -12.50
CA LEU A 183 19.51 6.74 -11.97
C LEU A 183 18.52 6.43 -13.09
N LYS A 184 18.04 5.18 -13.11
CA LYS A 184 16.98 4.71 -14.03
C LYS A 184 15.65 4.75 -13.30
N ILE A 185 14.68 5.48 -13.84
CA ILE A 185 13.37 5.67 -13.22
C ILE A 185 12.32 4.87 -14.01
N PRO A 186 11.78 3.78 -13.45
CA PRO A 186 10.67 3.03 -14.05
C PRO A 186 9.32 3.70 -13.75
N LEU A 187 8.22 3.07 -14.20
CA LEU A 187 6.84 3.57 -13.98
C LEU A 187 6.35 3.43 -12.53
N PHE A 188 7.11 2.77 -11.66
CA PHE A 188 6.78 2.61 -10.25
C PHE A 188 7.99 2.87 -9.35
N HIS A 189 7.75 3.11 -8.08
CA HIS A 189 8.79 3.11 -7.05
C HIS A 189 8.32 2.45 -5.77
N ARG A 190 9.26 2.13 -4.88
CA ARG A 190 8.95 1.61 -3.55
C ARG A 190 8.93 2.72 -2.53
N TRP A 191 8.04 2.63 -1.55
CA TRP A 191 7.99 3.55 -0.43
C TRP A 191 7.73 2.83 0.90
N PRO A 192 8.50 3.10 1.96
CA PRO A 192 8.28 2.52 3.28
C PRO A 192 6.93 2.91 3.87
N VAL A 193 6.15 1.93 4.34
CA VAL A 193 4.76 2.20 4.80
C VAL A 193 4.68 2.94 6.14
N ARG A 194 5.78 2.95 6.91
CA ARG A 194 5.90 3.64 8.20
C ARG A 194 6.53 5.02 8.10
N THR A 195 6.93 5.43 6.90
CA THR A 195 7.48 6.75 6.63
C THR A 195 6.42 7.58 5.90
N PRO A 196 5.87 8.65 6.51
CA PRO A 196 4.93 9.52 5.81
C PRO A 196 5.57 10.11 4.55
N ARG A 197 4.79 10.21 3.47
CA ARG A 197 5.28 10.81 2.22
C ARG A 197 5.48 12.32 2.40
N PRO A 198 6.63 12.87 1.98
CA PRO A 198 6.93 14.29 2.18
C PRO A 198 5.99 15.18 1.36
N PHE A 199 5.76 16.38 1.86
CA PHE A 199 4.96 17.40 1.19
C PHE A 199 5.64 18.77 1.35
N LYS A 200 5.37 19.71 0.43
CA LYS A 200 5.98 21.04 0.46
C LYS A 200 5.44 21.92 1.58
N GLN A 201 4.11 22.06 1.63
CA GLN A 201 3.40 22.84 2.64
C GLN A 201 2.02 22.23 2.90
N ARG A 202 1.48 22.45 4.09
CA ARG A 202 0.07 22.13 4.35
C ARG A 202 -0.78 23.27 3.83
N ASP A 203 -1.73 22.92 2.98
CA ASP A 203 -2.78 23.85 2.59
C ASP A 203 -3.85 23.91 3.70
N HIS A 204 -4.38 25.11 3.93
CA HIS A 204 -5.47 25.38 4.85
C HIS A 204 -6.76 25.77 4.11
N ALA A 205 -6.77 25.64 2.77
CA ALA A 205 -7.97 25.79 1.96
C ALA A 205 -9.09 24.86 2.47
N VAL A 206 -10.29 25.43 2.55
CA VAL A 206 -11.47 24.76 3.10
C VAL A 206 -12.37 24.34 1.95
N HIS A 207 -12.29 23.08 1.56
CA HIS A 207 -13.21 22.47 0.60
C HIS A 207 -14.05 21.40 1.29
N PRO A 208 -15.39 21.39 1.13
CA PRO A 208 -16.22 20.37 1.72
C PRO A 208 -16.02 19.02 1.03
N LEU A 209 -15.94 17.97 1.84
CA LEU A 209 -16.13 16.60 1.39
C LEU A 209 -17.64 16.32 1.44
N LEU A 210 -18.28 16.35 0.28
CA LEU A 210 -19.70 15.99 0.17
C LEU A 210 -19.78 14.48 0.26
N THR A 211 -20.45 13.98 1.30
CA THR A 211 -20.58 12.52 1.55
C THR A 211 -21.76 11.90 0.80
N GLY A 212 -22.67 12.73 0.29
CA GLY A 212 -23.94 12.30 -0.29
C GLY A 212 -25.00 11.96 0.77
N GLN A 213 -24.66 12.06 2.06
CA GLN A 213 -25.56 11.75 3.17
C GLN A 213 -26.06 13.05 3.79
N ARG A 214 -27.35 13.35 3.61
CA ARG A 214 -27.99 14.59 4.10
C ARG A 214 -27.67 14.90 5.56
N ILE A 215 -27.69 13.89 6.44
CA ILE A 215 -27.41 14.06 7.88
C ILE A 215 -25.95 14.48 8.11
N LEU A 216 -25.00 13.86 7.42
CA LEU A 216 -23.57 14.20 7.55
C LEU A 216 -23.31 15.57 6.93
N ASP A 217 -23.75 15.80 5.70
CA ASP A 217 -23.46 17.04 4.96
C ASP A 217 -24.12 18.28 5.59
N THR A 218 -25.19 18.11 6.38
CA THR A 218 -25.88 19.23 7.05
C THR A 218 -25.42 19.44 8.50
N PHE A 219 -25.39 18.37 9.31
CA PHE A 219 -25.17 18.50 10.76
C PHE A 219 -23.73 18.21 11.19
N TYR A 220 -22.99 17.42 10.40
CA TYR A 220 -21.62 16.98 10.72
C TYR A 220 -20.71 17.07 9.49
N PRO A 221 -20.60 18.26 8.86
CA PRO A 221 -19.92 18.39 7.58
C PRO A 221 -18.44 18.03 7.70
N LEU A 222 -17.93 17.34 6.68
CA LEU A 222 -16.53 16.96 6.57
C LEU A 222 -15.82 17.87 5.56
N LEU A 223 -14.53 18.09 5.78
CA LEU A 223 -13.67 18.81 4.86
C LEU A 223 -12.75 17.83 4.13
N LYS A 224 -12.38 18.13 2.89
CA LYS A 224 -11.29 17.44 2.18
C LYS A 224 -10.00 17.63 2.98
N GLY A 225 -9.28 16.54 3.25
CA GLY A 225 -8.16 16.49 4.20
C GLY A 225 -8.55 16.44 5.69
N GLY A 226 -9.85 16.46 6.00
CA GLY A 226 -10.39 16.28 7.35
C GLY A 226 -10.32 14.83 7.83
N LYS A 227 -10.62 14.63 9.11
CA LYS A 227 -10.66 13.31 9.76
C LYS A 227 -11.99 13.13 10.47
N ALA A 228 -12.57 11.96 10.35
CA ALA A 228 -13.84 11.60 10.97
C ALA A 228 -13.75 10.20 11.60
N ALA A 229 -14.59 9.95 12.59
CA ALA A 229 -14.77 8.63 13.18
C ALA A 229 -16.27 8.31 13.22
N ILE A 230 -16.62 7.06 12.88
CA ILE A 230 -17.99 6.55 12.95
C ILE A 230 -18.03 5.47 14.04
N PRO A 231 -18.15 5.85 15.33
CA PRO A 231 -18.25 4.90 16.42
C PRO A 231 -19.64 4.27 16.47
N GLY A 232 -19.74 3.06 17.02
CA GLY A 232 -21.04 2.42 17.27
C GLY A 232 -20.93 0.92 17.51
N PRO A 233 -21.95 0.30 18.12
CA PRO A 233 -21.98 -1.13 18.38
C PRO A 233 -22.04 -1.95 17.07
N PHE A 234 -21.88 -3.27 17.18
CA PHE A 234 -22.08 -4.18 16.06
C PHE A 234 -23.52 -4.07 15.53
N GLY A 235 -23.69 -4.12 14.20
CA GLY A 235 -25.01 -4.01 13.56
C GLY A 235 -25.58 -2.58 13.47
N ALA A 236 -24.88 -1.55 13.96
CA ALA A 236 -25.34 -0.15 13.88
C ALA A 236 -25.28 0.48 12.47
N GLY A 237 -24.92 -0.28 11.43
CA GLY A 237 -24.82 0.21 10.05
C GLY A 237 -23.55 1.00 9.73
N LYS A 238 -22.46 0.81 10.49
CA LYS A 238 -21.16 1.49 10.25
C LYS A 238 -20.59 1.24 8.86
N THR A 239 -20.42 -0.03 8.52
CA THR A 239 -19.90 -0.47 7.21
C THR A 239 -20.80 -0.02 6.06
N MET A 240 -22.13 -0.10 6.24
CA MET A 240 -23.07 0.42 5.25
C MET A 240 -22.89 1.94 5.04
N LEU A 241 -22.78 2.73 6.11
CA LEU A 241 -22.55 4.17 6.01
C LEU A 241 -21.22 4.48 5.31
N GLN A 242 -20.15 3.75 5.64
CA GLN A 242 -18.84 3.88 5.01
C GLN A 242 -18.87 3.54 3.52
N GLN A 243 -19.58 2.48 3.12
CA GLN A 243 -19.80 2.14 1.71
C GLN A 243 -20.60 3.23 0.98
N GLN A 244 -21.61 3.83 1.62
CA GLN A 244 -22.33 4.96 1.04
C GLN A 244 -21.40 6.16 0.85
N ILE A 245 -20.53 6.47 1.82
CA ILE A 245 -19.53 7.55 1.67
C ILE A 245 -18.58 7.23 0.52
N ALA A 246 -18.02 6.01 0.46
CA ALA A 246 -17.14 5.57 -0.63
C ALA A 246 -17.80 5.75 -2.01
N ARG A 247 -19.07 5.36 -2.14
CA ARG A 247 -19.81 5.48 -3.40
C ARG A 247 -20.14 6.91 -3.78
N TRP A 248 -20.65 7.72 -2.84
CA TRP A 248 -21.27 9.01 -3.14
C TRP A 248 -20.35 10.20 -2.90
N CYS A 249 -19.15 10.01 -2.33
CA CYS A 249 -18.26 11.12 -2.06
C CYS A 249 -17.74 11.79 -3.34
N ASN A 250 -17.51 13.11 -3.26
CA ASN A 250 -16.93 13.93 -4.33
C ASN A 250 -15.39 13.89 -4.38
N ALA A 251 -14.79 12.76 -4.00
CA ALA A 251 -13.35 12.52 -4.09
C ALA A 251 -13.02 11.70 -5.34
N GLU A 252 -11.90 11.98 -6.00
CA GLU A 252 -11.53 11.29 -7.23
C GLU A 252 -11.06 9.86 -6.98
N ILE A 253 -10.48 9.56 -5.81
CA ILE A 253 -9.98 8.22 -5.47
C ILE A 253 -10.55 7.75 -4.13
N VAL A 254 -10.91 6.46 -4.07
CA VAL A 254 -11.38 5.80 -2.85
C VAL A 254 -10.44 4.65 -2.50
N ILE A 255 -10.02 4.59 -1.25
CA ILE A 255 -9.24 3.46 -0.73
C ILE A 255 -10.00 2.89 0.45
N TYR A 256 -10.36 1.62 0.37
CA TYR A 256 -11.05 0.92 1.46
C TYR A 256 -10.09 -0.09 2.09
N VAL A 257 -9.86 0.04 3.39
CA VAL A 257 -9.02 -0.88 4.16
C VAL A 257 -9.88 -1.65 5.14
N GLY A 258 -10.10 -2.91 4.84
CA GLY A 258 -10.66 -3.90 5.75
C GLY A 258 -9.57 -4.44 6.69
N CYS A 259 -9.54 -3.99 7.95
CA CYS A 259 -8.57 -4.40 8.96
C CYS A 259 -9.23 -5.27 10.02
N GLY A 260 -9.00 -6.59 9.95
CA GLY A 260 -9.44 -7.54 10.97
C GLY A 260 -10.94 -7.79 11.01
N GLU A 261 -11.64 -7.48 9.91
CA GLU A 261 -13.07 -7.74 9.76
C GLU A 261 -13.36 -9.24 9.65
N ARG A 262 -14.60 -9.63 9.95
CA ARG A 262 -15.00 -11.03 9.76
C ARG A 262 -15.00 -11.35 8.28
N GLY A 263 -14.64 -12.59 7.93
CA GLY A 263 -14.56 -13.04 6.54
C GLY A 263 -15.80 -12.67 5.74
N ASN A 264 -17.00 -12.96 6.28
CA ASN A 264 -18.26 -12.65 5.61
C ASN A 264 -18.49 -11.14 5.41
N GLU A 265 -18.16 -10.30 6.39
CA GLU A 265 -18.32 -8.84 6.28
C GLU A 265 -17.41 -8.26 5.19
N LEU A 266 -16.19 -8.80 5.06
CA LEU A 266 -15.27 -8.39 4.01
C LEU A 266 -15.67 -8.97 2.66
N THR A 267 -16.15 -10.22 2.59
CA THR A 267 -16.68 -10.82 1.37
C THR A 267 -17.82 -9.98 0.80
N ASP A 268 -18.76 -9.52 1.64
CA ASP A 268 -19.86 -8.65 1.19
C ASP A 268 -19.34 -7.38 0.51
N VAL A 269 -18.26 -6.78 1.03
CA VAL A 269 -17.59 -5.62 0.40
C VAL A 269 -16.95 -6.01 -0.93
N LEU A 270 -16.21 -7.12 -0.95
CA LEU A 270 -15.47 -7.58 -2.13
C LEU A 270 -16.38 -8.03 -3.27
N GLU A 271 -17.57 -8.55 -2.97
CA GLU A 271 -18.57 -8.94 -3.97
C GLU A 271 -19.38 -7.73 -4.44
N PHE A 272 -19.80 -6.85 -3.54
CA PHE A 272 -20.71 -5.76 -3.87
C PHE A 272 -20.01 -4.56 -4.52
N MET A 273 -18.81 -4.18 -4.06
CA MET A 273 -18.13 -2.98 -4.59
C MET A 273 -17.82 -3.05 -6.10
N PRO A 274 -17.41 -4.20 -6.67
CA PRO A 274 -17.26 -4.36 -8.12
C PRO A 274 -18.54 -4.16 -8.94
N GLU A 275 -19.71 -4.43 -8.35
CA GLU A 275 -21.01 -4.28 -9.01
C GLU A 275 -21.54 -2.83 -8.97
N LEU A 276 -20.94 -1.98 -8.13
CA LEU A 276 -21.39 -0.61 -7.98
C LEU A 276 -20.96 0.28 -9.14
N THR A 277 -21.87 1.14 -9.58
CA THR A 277 -21.58 2.24 -10.50
C THR A 277 -21.30 3.52 -9.70
N ASP A 278 -20.25 4.24 -10.10
CA ASP A 278 -19.96 5.58 -9.59
C ASP A 278 -21.03 6.57 -10.09
N PRO A 279 -21.75 7.26 -9.18
CA PRO A 279 -22.83 8.18 -9.55
C PRO A 279 -22.36 9.42 -10.32
N HIS A 280 -21.06 9.76 -10.29
CA HIS A 280 -20.52 10.95 -10.96
C HIS A 280 -20.09 10.66 -12.40
N SER A 281 -19.32 9.59 -12.60
CA SER A 281 -18.83 9.20 -13.93
C SER A 281 -19.79 8.30 -14.71
N GLY A 282 -20.70 7.58 -14.03
CA GLY A 282 -21.51 6.53 -14.63
C GLY A 282 -20.72 5.26 -14.96
N ARG A 283 -19.45 5.16 -14.56
CA ARG A 283 -18.55 4.02 -14.80
C ARG A 283 -18.46 3.12 -13.56
N PRO A 284 -17.90 1.90 -13.65
CA PRO A 284 -17.71 1.05 -12.48
C PRO A 284 -16.94 1.76 -11.36
N LEU A 285 -17.42 1.67 -10.12
CA LEU A 285 -16.82 2.31 -8.95
C LEU A 285 -15.36 1.85 -8.72
N MET A 286 -15.06 0.60 -9.12
CA MET A 286 -13.72 0.03 -9.05
C MET A 286 -12.69 0.75 -9.93
N GLU A 287 -13.09 1.49 -10.98
CA GLU A 287 -12.15 2.28 -11.78
C GLU A 287 -11.44 3.38 -10.97
N ARG A 288 -12.01 3.79 -9.83
CA ARG A 288 -11.41 4.77 -8.92
C ARG A 288 -11.21 4.26 -7.49
N THR A 289 -11.39 2.95 -7.29
CA THR A 289 -11.33 2.34 -5.96
C THR A 289 -10.20 1.32 -5.86
N LEU A 290 -9.52 1.29 -4.72
CA LEU A 290 -8.60 0.23 -4.32
C LEU A 290 -9.05 -0.39 -3.00
N LEU A 291 -8.93 -1.71 -2.90
CA LEU A 291 -9.33 -2.47 -1.72
C LEU A 291 -8.10 -3.11 -1.06
N VAL A 292 -7.90 -2.87 0.23
CA VAL A 292 -6.95 -3.60 1.08
C VAL A 292 -7.75 -4.49 2.01
N ALA A 293 -7.71 -5.79 1.76
CA ALA A 293 -8.51 -6.80 2.41
C ALA A 293 -7.64 -7.62 3.38
N ASN A 294 -7.81 -7.37 4.67
CA ASN A 294 -7.17 -8.15 5.71
C ASN A 294 -8.22 -8.71 6.68
N THR A 295 -8.52 -10.00 6.56
CA THR A 295 -9.50 -10.69 7.42
C THR A 295 -8.97 -11.00 8.83
N SER A 296 -9.87 -11.28 9.77
CA SER A 296 -9.53 -11.59 11.17
C SER A 296 -8.70 -12.86 11.37
N ASN A 297 -8.73 -13.80 10.40
CA ASN A 297 -7.92 -15.02 10.38
C ASN A 297 -6.54 -14.83 9.75
N MET A 298 -6.24 -13.67 9.16
CA MET A 298 -4.90 -13.33 8.69
C MET A 298 -4.00 -12.95 9.88
N PRO A 299 -2.67 -13.11 9.74
CA PRO A 299 -1.73 -12.83 10.82
C PRO A 299 -1.85 -11.41 11.37
N VAL A 300 -1.70 -11.29 12.69
CA VAL A 300 -1.87 -10.05 13.48
C VAL A 300 -1.10 -8.87 12.90
N VAL A 301 0.11 -9.16 12.44
CA VAL A 301 1.08 -8.20 11.95
C VAL A 301 0.70 -7.68 10.56
N ALA A 302 0.08 -8.53 9.73
CA ALA A 302 -0.52 -8.10 8.47
C ALA A 302 -1.73 -7.18 8.70
N ARG A 303 -2.47 -7.38 9.81
CA ARG A 303 -3.55 -6.46 10.22
C ARG A 303 -2.99 -5.07 10.53
N GLU A 304 -1.92 -5.02 11.32
CA GLU A 304 -1.22 -3.76 11.62
C GLU A 304 -0.74 -3.06 10.35
N ALA A 305 -0.08 -3.81 9.46
CA ALA A 305 0.45 -3.32 8.20
C ALA A 305 -0.63 -2.78 7.25
N SER A 306 -1.83 -3.39 7.22
CA SER A 306 -2.89 -3.03 6.27
C SER A 306 -3.28 -1.54 6.29
N ILE A 307 -3.35 -0.93 7.48
CA ILE A 307 -3.65 0.50 7.64
C ILE A 307 -2.51 1.36 7.07
N TYR A 308 -1.26 0.98 7.36
CA TYR A 308 -0.07 1.66 6.85
C TYR A 308 0.06 1.55 5.33
N VAL A 309 -0.27 0.39 4.75
CA VAL A 309 -0.35 0.20 3.30
C VAL A 309 -1.40 1.14 2.70
N GLY A 310 -2.63 1.14 3.23
CA GLY A 310 -3.71 1.98 2.73
C GLY A 310 -3.43 3.48 2.81
N ILE A 311 -2.89 3.97 3.94
CA ILE A 311 -2.54 5.39 4.06
C ILE A 311 -1.38 5.77 3.13
N THR A 312 -0.38 4.91 2.95
CA THR A 312 0.75 5.18 2.04
C THR A 312 0.29 5.32 0.59
N ILE A 313 -0.64 4.46 0.16
CA ILE A 313 -1.26 4.56 -1.17
C ILE A 313 -2.15 5.80 -1.27
N ALA A 314 -2.86 6.17 -0.20
CA ALA A 314 -3.65 7.41 -0.17
C ALA A 314 -2.77 8.66 -0.32
N GLU A 315 -1.64 8.69 0.39
CA GLU A 315 -0.66 9.77 0.26
C GLU A 315 -0.03 9.80 -1.14
N TYR A 316 0.15 8.65 -1.78
CA TYR A 316 0.66 8.58 -3.15
C TYR A 316 -0.29 9.24 -4.16
N PHE A 317 -1.59 8.91 -4.13
CA PHE A 317 -2.56 9.56 -5.02
C PHE A 317 -2.81 11.03 -4.65
N ARG A 318 -2.70 11.40 -3.37
CA ARG A 318 -2.67 12.80 -2.92
C ARG A 318 -1.52 13.56 -3.58
N ASP A 319 -0.31 12.98 -3.61
CA ASP A 319 0.85 13.62 -4.22
C ASP A 319 0.67 13.84 -5.74
N GLN A 320 -0.15 13.01 -6.39
CA GLN A 320 -0.55 13.20 -7.79
C GLN A 320 -1.58 14.34 -7.96
N GLY A 321 -2.12 14.90 -6.87
CA GLY A 321 -3.09 15.99 -6.90
C GLY A 321 -4.55 15.53 -6.96
N TYR A 322 -4.83 14.29 -6.58
CA TYR A 322 -6.21 13.79 -6.41
C TYR A 322 -6.71 13.99 -4.97
N ASP A 323 -8.01 14.25 -4.80
CA ASP A 323 -8.62 14.12 -3.49
C ASP A 323 -8.93 12.64 -3.23
N VAL A 324 -8.44 12.15 -2.10
CA VAL A 324 -8.52 10.73 -1.74
C VAL A 324 -9.35 10.56 -0.48
N VAL A 325 -10.32 9.65 -0.51
CA VAL A 325 -11.03 9.18 0.68
C VAL A 325 -10.48 7.83 1.08
N LEU A 326 -9.86 7.76 2.26
CA LEU A 326 -9.45 6.52 2.91
C LEU A 326 -10.51 6.10 3.94
N VAL A 327 -11.10 4.94 3.75
CA VAL A 327 -11.96 4.26 4.74
C VAL A 327 -11.14 3.19 5.43
N ALA A 328 -11.10 3.22 6.77
CA ALA A 328 -10.47 2.19 7.59
C ALA A 328 -11.53 1.50 8.46
N ASP A 329 -11.88 0.25 8.13
CA ASP A 329 -12.85 -0.57 8.86
C ASP A 329 -12.19 -1.89 9.30
N SER A 330 -11.80 -2.10 10.56
CA SER A 330 -11.99 -1.23 11.72
C SER A 330 -10.69 -0.87 12.43
N THR A 331 -10.61 0.39 12.85
CA THR A 331 -9.49 0.92 13.65
C THR A 331 -9.43 0.31 15.05
N SER A 332 -10.54 -0.22 15.58
CA SER A 332 -10.56 -0.97 16.84
C SER A 332 -9.79 -2.29 16.73
N ARG A 333 -9.95 -3.03 15.62
CA ARG A 333 -9.20 -4.27 15.37
C ARG A 333 -7.72 -4.01 15.12
N TRP A 334 -7.41 -2.88 14.50
CA TRP A 334 -6.03 -2.41 14.40
C TRP A 334 -5.41 -2.17 15.78
N ALA A 335 -6.11 -1.49 16.69
CA ALA A 335 -5.65 -1.29 18.06
C ALA A 335 -5.51 -2.61 18.86
N GLU A 336 -6.40 -3.57 18.65
CA GLU A 336 -6.27 -4.91 19.23
C GLU A 336 -5.02 -5.65 18.73
N ALA A 337 -4.70 -5.51 17.43
CA ALA A 337 -3.50 -6.09 16.86
C ALA A 337 -2.23 -5.47 17.47
N LEU A 338 -2.19 -4.14 17.59
CA LEU A 338 -1.09 -3.44 18.26
C LEU A 338 -0.90 -3.91 19.72
N ARG A 339 -2.00 -4.08 20.46
CA ARG A 339 -1.95 -4.61 21.84
C ARG A 339 -1.39 -6.03 21.89
N GLU A 340 -1.78 -6.88 20.94
CA GLU A 340 -1.27 -8.26 20.85
C GLU A 340 0.22 -8.31 20.49
N VAL A 341 0.67 -7.43 19.58
CA VAL A 341 2.09 -7.29 19.22
C VAL A 341 2.90 -6.77 20.41
N ALA A 342 2.45 -5.71 21.09
CA ALA A 342 3.10 -5.16 22.28
C ALA A 342 3.23 -6.20 23.40
N GLY A 343 2.17 -6.98 23.64
CA GLY A 343 2.18 -8.06 24.63
C GLY A 343 3.19 -9.16 24.31
N ARG A 344 3.41 -9.48 23.03
CA ARG A 344 4.45 -10.45 22.60
C ARG A 344 5.86 -9.91 22.74
N LEU A 345 6.04 -8.61 22.58
CA LEU A 345 7.32 -7.92 22.78
C LEU A 345 7.66 -7.69 24.26
N GLY A 346 6.76 -8.05 25.19
CA GLY A 346 6.96 -7.83 26.62
C GLY A 346 6.92 -6.36 27.04
N GLN A 347 6.32 -5.50 26.23
CA GLN A 347 6.15 -4.08 26.55
C GLN A 347 4.97 -3.91 27.52
N MET A 348 5.17 -3.12 28.59
CA MET A 348 4.16 -2.82 29.61
C MET A 348 3.31 -1.60 29.27
#